data_AF-A0A7K9VZ97-F1
#
_entry.id   AF-A0A7K9VZ97-F1
#
_cell.length_a   1.000
_cell.length_b   1.000
_cell.length_c   1.000
_cell.angle_alpha   90.00
_cell.angle_beta   90.00
_cell.angle_gamma   90.00
#
_symmetry.space_group_name_H-M   'P 1'
#
loop_
_entity.id
_entity.type
_entity.pdbx_description
1 polymer ?
#
loop_
_entity_poly.entity_id
_entity_poly.type
_entity_poly.pdbx_seq_one_letter_code
_entity_poly.pdbx_strand_id
1 'polypeptide(L)'
;AGKGFWSELLGVGDFYYELGVQIIEVCLALRHRNGGLITLEELQQQVLKGRGKFAQDVSQDDLLRAIKKLKVLGSGFGIIPVGGTFLVQSVPAELSMDHSVVLQLAEKKGFVTVGEIRTSLKWEAERARQVL
;
A
#
# COMPACT_ATOMS: atom_id res chain seq x y z
N ALA A 1 17.37 19.27 -4.90
CA ALA A 1 17.27 20.45 -4.01
C ALA A 1 16.46 20.06 -2.79
N GLY A 2 17.08 19.86 -1.63
CA GLY A 2 16.42 19.24 -0.48
C GLY A 2 16.92 19.66 0.89
N LYS A 3 17.58 20.82 1.02
CA LYS A 3 17.93 21.36 2.34
C LYS A 3 16.77 22.17 2.88
N GLY A 4 15.74 21.48 3.37
CA GLY A 4 14.67 22.09 4.14
C GLY A 4 15.15 22.30 5.58
N PHE A 5 15.00 23.51 6.11
CA PHE A 5 15.40 23.90 7.46
C PHE A 5 14.99 22.88 8.55
N TRP A 6 13.78 22.31 8.43
CA TRP A 6 13.27 21.30 9.36
C TRP A 6 13.91 19.92 9.21
N SER A 7 14.42 19.57 8.02
CA SER A 7 15.16 18.32 7.81
C SER A 7 16.52 18.37 8.51
N GLU A 8 17.19 19.52 8.47
CA GLU A 8 18.51 19.72 9.07
C GLU A 8 18.42 19.93 10.59
N LEU A 9 17.37 20.62 11.05
CA LEU A 9 17.16 20.90 12.47
C LEU A 9 16.56 19.73 13.27
N LEU A 10 15.69 18.93 12.64
CA LEU A 10 14.93 17.87 13.34
C LEU A 10 15.19 16.46 12.79
N GLY A 11 15.95 16.29 11.70
CA GLY A 11 16.20 14.97 11.09
C GLY A 11 14.98 14.32 10.43
N VAL A 12 13.83 15.01 10.40
CA VAL A 12 12.54 14.43 9.98
C VAL A 12 12.53 14.03 8.50
N GLY A 13 13.28 14.74 7.65
CA GLY A 13 13.42 14.35 6.24
C GLY A 13 14.14 13.01 6.11
N ASP A 14 15.28 12.86 6.78
CA ASP A 14 16.12 11.65 6.74
C ASP A 14 15.36 10.42 7.24
N PHE A 15 14.57 10.57 8.31
CA PHE A 15 13.69 9.52 8.82
C PHE A 15 12.70 9.01 7.76
N TYR A 16 11.98 9.90 7.07
CA TYR A 16 11.00 9.49 6.06
C TYR A 16 11.64 8.97 4.77
N TYR A 17 12.87 9.39 4.45
CA TYR A 17 13.62 8.80 3.35
C TYR A 17 14.08 7.38 3.68
N GLU A 18 14.65 7.16 4.86
CA GLU A 18 15.05 5.82 5.33
C GLU A 18 13.85 4.87 5.42
N LEU A 19 12.74 5.34 6.01
CA LEU A 19 11.50 4.58 6.05
C LEU A 19 10.98 4.26 4.64
N GLY A 20 11.12 5.19 3.68
CA GLY A 20 10.79 4.96 2.28
C GLY A 20 11.59 3.82 1.66
N VAL A 21 12.90 3.73 1.93
CA VAL A 21 13.75 2.62 1.45
C VAL A 21 13.29 1.29 2.04
N GLN A 22 13.03 1.24 3.36
CA GLN A 22 12.54 0.02 4.01
C GLN A 22 11.20 -0.45 3.43
N ILE A 23 10.28 0.47 3.14
CA ILE A 23 9.01 0.15 2.47
C ILE A 23 9.27 -0.47 1.08
N ILE A 24 10.19 0.09 0.30
CA ILE A 24 10.55 -0.44 -1.02
C ILE A 24 11.11 -1.87 -0.90
N GLU A 25 12.02 -2.10 0.06
CA GLU A 25 12.64 -3.41 0.28
C GLU A 25 11.60 -4.48 0.66
N VAL A 26 10.69 -4.17 1.59
CA VAL A 26 9.59 -5.07 1.98
C VAL A 26 8.70 -5.37 0.77
N CYS A 27 8.30 -4.35 0.03
CA CYS A 27 7.46 -4.51 -1.15
C CYS A 27 8.13 -5.36 -2.24
N LEU A 28 9.43 -5.17 -2.50
CA LEU A 28 10.20 -6.00 -3.43
C LEU A 28 10.29 -7.45 -2.95
N ALA A 29 10.56 -7.67 -1.66
CA ALA A 29 10.68 -9.00 -1.08
C ALA A 29 9.37 -9.79 -1.15
N LEU A 30 8.22 -9.13 -0.97
CA LEU A 30 6.90 -9.79 -0.94
C LEU A 30 6.20 -9.84 -2.30
N ARG A 31 6.67 -9.10 -3.31
CA ARG A 31 6.06 -9.00 -4.64
C ARG A 31 5.73 -10.35 -5.27
N HIS A 32 6.62 -11.33 -5.16
CA HIS A 32 6.43 -12.66 -5.74
C HIS A 32 5.30 -13.47 -5.08
N ARG A 33 4.89 -13.07 -3.86
CA ARG A 33 3.84 -13.75 -3.07
C ARG A 33 2.50 -13.06 -3.19
N ASN A 34 2.47 -11.73 -3.20
CA ASN A 34 1.25 -10.94 -3.12
C ASN A 34 0.96 -10.09 -4.37
N GLY A 35 1.78 -10.20 -5.42
CA GLY A 35 1.59 -9.47 -6.67
C GLY A 35 1.86 -7.97 -6.59
N GLY A 36 2.39 -7.45 -5.47
CA GLY A 36 2.63 -6.03 -5.25
C GLY A 36 1.46 -5.29 -4.58
N LEU A 37 0.56 -6.01 -3.91
CA LEU A 37 -0.45 -5.46 -3.02
C LEU A 37 -0.22 -5.96 -1.60
N ILE A 38 -0.18 -5.05 -0.64
CA ILE A 38 0.01 -5.37 0.78
C ILE A 38 -0.87 -4.47 1.64
N THR A 39 -1.42 -4.97 2.74
CA THR A 39 -2.16 -4.13 3.69
C THR A 39 -1.20 -3.21 4.44
N LEU A 40 -1.69 -2.03 4.85
CA LEU A 40 -0.88 -1.09 5.63
C LEU A 40 -0.41 -1.71 6.96
N GLU A 41 -1.26 -2.55 7.57
CA GLU A 41 -0.94 -3.29 8.79
C GLU A 41 0.18 -4.32 8.56
N GLU A 42 0.08 -5.14 7.50
CA GLU A 42 1.12 -6.11 7.19
C GLU A 42 2.44 -5.40 6.83
N LEU A 43 2.38 -4.31 6.06
CA LEU A 43 3.57 -3.50 5.75
C LEU A 43 4.23 -2.98 7.02
N GLN A 44 3.45 -2.45 7.97
CA GLN A 44 3.97 -1.99 9.26
C GLN A 44 4.67 -3.11 10.02
N GLN A 45 4.03 -4.28 10.12
CA GLN A 45 4.62 -5.43 10.80
C GLN A 45 5.93 -5.88 10.17
N GLN A 46 6.03 -5.88 8.84
CA GLN A 46 7.24 -6.27 8.12
C GLN A 46 8.36 -5.25 8.27
N VAL A 47 8.04 -3.95 8.21
CA VAL A 47 9.01 -2.87 8.47
C VAL A 47 9.54 -2.96 9.90
N LEU A 48 8.67 -3.17 10.89
CA LEU A 48 9.07 -3.32 12.29
C LEU A 48 9.93 -4.57 12.53
N LYS A 49 9.67 -5.69 11.83
CA LYS A 49 10.51 -6.90 11.89
C LYS A 49 11.92 -6.68 11.35
N GLY A 50 12.07 -5.85 10.32
CA GLY A 50 13.37 -5.49 9.74
C GLY A 50 14.15 -4.50 10.60
N ARG A 51 13.48 -3.83 11.55
CA ARG A 51 14.09 -2.83 12.43
C ARG A 51 14.72 -3.48 13.67
N GLY A 52 15.84 -2.91 14.10
CA GLY A 52 16.53 -3.36 15.32
C GLY A 52 15.77 -2.98 16.60
N LYS A 53 16.12 -3.64 17.72
CA LYS A 53 15.47 -3.46 19.04
C LYS A 53 15.46 -2.02 19.58
N PHE A 54 16.35 -1.15 19.08
CA PHE A 54 16.48 0.25 19.48
C PHE A 54 16.00 1.24 18.41
N ALA A 55 15.41 0.74 17.32
CA ALA A 55 14.87 1.60 16.28
C ALA A 55 13.63 2.35 16.78
N GLN A 56 13.45 3.57 16.30
CA GLN A 56 12.26 4.36 16.55
C GLN A 56 11.02 3.61 16.04
N ASP A 57 9.95 3.65 16.83
CA ASP A 57 8.66 3.07 16.48
C ASP A 57 8.07 3.74 15.23
N VAL A 58 7.29 2.99 14.46
CA VAL A 58 6.73 3.43 13.18
C VAL A 58 5.22 3.30 13.23
N SER A 59 4.52 4.42 13.11
CA SER A 59 3.07 4.42 13.01
C SER A 59 2.60 4.19 11.56
N GLN A 60 1.32 3.83 11.39
CA GLN A 60 0.72 3.76 10.06
C GLN A 60 0.72 5.11 9.32
N ASP A 61 0.59 6.22 10.05
CA ASP A 61 0.67 7.56 9.45
C ASP A 61 2.08 7.87 8.94
N ASP A 62 3.12 7.37 9.61
CA ASP A 62 4.50 7.50 9.13
C ASP A 62 4.72 6.77 7.81
N LEU A 63 4.14 5.56 7.67
CA LEU A 63 4.16 4.81 6.40
C LEU A 63 3.44 5.59 5.30
N LEU A 64 2.24 6.12 5.57
CA LEU A 64 1.48 6.90 4.58
C LEU A 64 2.26 8.15 4.14
N ARG A 65 2.93 8.85 5.06
CA ARG A 65 3.79 10.00 4.74
C ARG A 65 4.99 9.59 3.89
N ALA A 66 5.68 8.51 4.25
CA ALA A 66 6.82 8.00 3.48
C ALA A 66 6.39 7.58 2.05
N ILE A 67 5.29 6.84 1.90
CA ILE A 67 4.75 6.43 0.59
C ILE A 67 4.38 7.65 -0.26
N LYS A 68 3.76 8.68 0.33
CA LYS A 68 3.48 9.94 -0.38
C LYS A 68 4.76 10.61 -0.89
N LYS A 69 5.87 10.53 -0.14
CA LYS A 69 7.18 11.03 -0.59
C LYS A 69 7.75 10.18 -1.72
N LEU A 70 7.53 8.86 -1.73
CA LEU A 70 7.99 7.97 -2.82
C LEU A 70 7.35 8.28 -4.18
N LYS A 71 6.20 8.95 -4.23
CA LYS A 71 5.55 9.36 -5.49
C LYS A 71 6.43 10.22 -6.39
N VAL A 72 7.43 10.92 -5.84
CA VAL A 72 8.38 11.71 -6.66
C VAL A 72 9.27 10.83 -7.55
N LEU A 73 9.38 9.54 -7.26
CA LEU A 73 10.13 8.56 -8.05
C LEU A 73 9.33 7.99 -9.23
N GLY A 74 8.04 8.35 -9.34
CA GLY A 74 7.14 7.91 -10.41
C GLY A 74 5.87 7.22 -9.88
N SER A 75 5.15 6.56 -10.78
CA SER A 75 3.85 5.90 -10.52
C SER A 75 3.96 4.51 -9.88
N GLY A 76 5.13 4.13 -9.34
CA GLY A 76 5.37 2.78 -8.79
C GLY A 76 4.68 2.50 -7.45
N PHE A 77 4.28 3.54 -6.70
CA PHE A 77 3.64 3.40 -5.39
C PHE A 77 2.28 4.10 -5.31
N GLY A 78 1.27 3.35 -4.87
CA GLY A 78 -0.12 3.78 -4.72
C GLY A 78 -0.69 3.42 -3.35
N ILE A 79 -1.70 4.17 -2.93
CA ILE A 79 -2.47 3.90 -1.71
C ILE A 79 -3.93 3.75 -2.15
N ILE A 80 -4.54 2.61 -1.82
CA ILE A 80 -5.91 2.27 -2.20
C ILE A 80 -6.73 2.12 -0.92
N PRO A 81 -7.77 2.94 -0.69
CA PRO A 81 -8.64 2.78 0.47
C PRO A 81 -9.52 1.54 0.32
N VAL A 82 -9.48 0.64 1.32
CA VAL A 82 -10.33 -0.54 1.40
C VAL A 82 -10.94 -0.67 2.80
N GLY A 83 -12.27 -0.71 2.88
CA GLY A 83 -13.12 -1.00 4.05
C GLY A 83 -12.66 -0.63 5.48
N GLY A 84 -11.93 0.48 5.63
CA GLY A 84 -11.47 1.02 6.92
C GLY A 84 -9.96 1.00 7.10
N THR A 85 -9.23 0.38 6.16
CA THR A 85 -7.77 0.39 6.07
C THR A 85 -7.30 0.83 4.68
N PHE A 86 -6.00 0.71 4.43
CA PHE A 86 -5.37 1.00 3.15
C PHE A 86 -4.59 -0.21 2.64
N LEU A 87 -4.65 -0.43 1.33
CA LEU A 87 -3.70 -1.25 0.60
C LEU A 87 -2.61 -0.35 0.01
N VAL A 88 -1.38 -0.83 0.06
CA VAL A 88 -0.23 -0.23 -0.61
C VAL A 88 0.02 -1.04 -1.87
N GLN A 89 0.00 -0.35 -3.01
CA GLN A 89 0.37 -0.89 -4.31
C GLN A 89 1.83 -0.50 -4.58
N SER A 90 2.68 -1.47 -4.91
CA SER A 90 4.12 -1.26 -5.17
C SER A 90 4.56 -1.63 -6.58
N VAL A 91 3.61 -1.93 -7.46
CA VAL A 91 3.84 -2.21 -8.86
C VAL A 91 2.92 -1.33 -9.71
N PRO A 92 3.41 -0.79 -10.84
CA PRO A 92 2.53 -0.10 -11.78
C PRO A 92 1.47 -1.07 -12.28
N ALA A 93 0.21 -0.80 -11.93
CA ALA A 93 -0.93 -1.46 -12.54
C ALA A 93 -2.08 -0.44 -12.62
N GLU A 94 -2.77 -0.43 -13.75
CA GLU A 94 -3.99 0.36 -13.93
C GLU A 94 -5.14 -0.34 -13.18
N LEU A 95 -5.22 -0.09 -11.88
CA LEU A 95 -6.38 -0.49 -11.11
C LEU A 95 -7.51 0.49 -11.41
N SER A 96 -8.42 0.05 -12.28
CA SER A 96 -9.65 0.79 -12.55
C SER A 96 -10.50 0.94 -11.27
N MET A 97 -11.48 1.84 -11.33
CA MET A 97 -12.45 1.99 -10.23
C MET A 97 -13.12 0.66 -9.89
N ASP A 98 -13.33 -0.20 -10.89
CA ASP A 98 -13.95 -1.50 -10.70
C ASP A 98 -13.10 -2.43 -9.83
N HIS A 99 -11.79 -2.50 -10.08
CA HIS A 99 -10.86 -3.26 -9.24
C HIS A 99 -10.88 -2.77 -7.79
N SER A 100 -10.95 -1.45 -7.58
CA SER A 100 -11.00 -0.86 -6.24
C SER A 100 -12.26 -1.28 -5.47
N VAL A 101 -13.42 -1.31 -6.13
CA VAL A 101 -14.67 -1.75 -5.51
C VAL A 101 -14.66 -3.25 -5.22
N VAL A 102 -14.09 -4.06 -6.13
CA VAL A 102 -13.95 -5.51 -5.92
C VAL A 102 -12.97 -5.82 -4.77
N LEU A 103 -11.87 -5.07 -4.64
CA LEU A 103 -10.95 -5.17 -3.50
C LEU A 103 -11.63 -4.81 -2.17
N GLN A 104 -12.50 -3.80 -2.16
CA GLN A 104 -13.32 -3.46 -0.99
C GLN A 104 -14.26 -4.61 -0.59
N LEU A 105 -14.84 -5.30 -1.58
CA LEU A 105 -15.69 -6.46 -1.32
C LEU A 105 -14.89 -7.65 -0.77
N ALA A 106 -13.67 -7.85 -1.27
CA ALA A 106 -12.78 -8.92 -0.86
C ALA A 106 -12.14 -8.68 0.52
N GLU A 107 -12.05 -7.44 1.00
CA GLU A 107 -11.35 -7.06 2.24
C GLU A 107 -11.67 -7.97 3.44
N LYS A 108 -12.95 -8.28 3.67
CA LYS A 108 -13.38 -9.09 4.83
C LYS A 108 -13.12 -10.58 4.71
N LYS A 109 -13.03 -11.11 3.48
CA LYS A 109 -12.96 -12.56 3.21
C LYS A 109 -11.61 -13.00 2.66
N GLY A 110 -10.82 -12.06 2.10
CA GLY A 110 -9.60 -12.32 1.35
C GLY A 110 -9.82 -12.86 -0.08
N PHE A 111 -11.07 -13.11 -0.48
CA PHE A 111 -11.43 -13.55 -1.82
C PHE A 111 -12.82 -13.01 -2.19
N VAL A 112 -13.16 -13.10 -3.47
CA VAL A 112 -14.46 -12.70 -4.00
C VAL A 112 -14.83 -13.60 -5.18
N THR A 113 -16.13 -13.86 -5.34
CA THR A 113 -16.66 -14.65 -6.46
C THR A 113 -17.50 -13.80 -7.40
N VAL A 114 -17.65 -14.23 -8.67
CA VAL A 114 -18.57 -13.57 -9.63
C VAL A 114 -19.98 -13.45 -9.05
N GLY A 115 -20.47 -14.48 -8.34
CA GLY A 115 -21.77 -14.45 -7.69
C GLY A 115 -21.89 -13.32 -6.67
N GLU A 116 -20.91 -13.17 -5.79
CA GLU A 116 -20.88 -12.10 -4.79
C GLU A 116 -20.78 -10.71 -5.43
N ILE A 117 -19.95 -10.54 -6.47
CA ILE A 117 -19.86 -9.28 -7.22
C ILE A 117 -21.23 -8.90 -7.80
N ARG A 118 -21.91 -9.85 -8.43
CA ARG A 118 -23.23 -9.62 -9.02
C ARG A 118 -24.28 -9.28 -7.95
N THR A 119 -24.31 -10.02 -6.86
CA THR A 119 -25.32 -9.80 -5.80
C THR A 119 -25.06 -8.50 -5.03
N SER A 120 -23.81 -8.21 -4.66
CA SER A 120 -23.47 -7.03 -3.84
C SER A 120 -23.38 -5.74 -4.65
N LEU A 121 -22.82 -5.78 -5.86
CA LEU A 121 -22.60 -4.59 -6.71
C LEU A 121 -23.65 -4.42 -7.81
N LYS A 122 -24.55 -5.40 -8.00
CA LYS A 122 -25.54 -5.42 -9.09
C LYS A 122 -24.92 -5.31 -10.47
N TRP A 123 -23.73 -5.89 -10.65
CA TRP A 123 -23.04 -5.89 -11.93
C TRP A 123 -23.49 -7.04 -12.83
N GLU A 124 -23.32 -6.84 -14.13
CA GLU A 124 -23.46 -7.91 -15.11
C GLU A 124 -22.35 -8.95 -14.97
N ALA A 125 -22.66 -10.20 -15.33
CA ALA A 125 -21.71 -11.31 -15.22
C ALA A 125 -20.44 -11.08 -16.06
N GLU A 126 -20.55 -10.38 -17.19
CA GLU A 126 -19.41 -10.06 -18.04
C GLU A 126 -18.46 -9.06 -17.38
N ARG A 127 -19.01 -7.96 -16.84
CA ARG A 127 -18.22 -6.96 -16.12
C ARG A 127 -17.52 -7.56 -14.90
N ALA A 128 -18.22 -8.41 -14.15
CA ALA A 128 -17.64 -9.10 -13.00
C ALA A 128 -16.48 -10.04 -13.39
N ARG A 129 -16.57 -10.70 -14.56
CA ARG A 129 -15.51 -11.56 -15.09
C ARG A 129 -14.31 -10.79 -15.64
N GLN A 130 -14.50 -9.56 -16.12
CA GLN A 130 -13.39 -8.74 -16.63
C GLN A 130 -12.44 -8.24 -15.54
N VAL A 131 -12.90 -8.17 -14.29
CA VAL A 131 -12.13 -7.64 -13.15
C VAL A 131 -11.40 -8.73 -12.37
N LEU A 132 -11.79 -10.00 -12.57
CA LEU A 132 -11.17 -11.19 -11.96
C LEU A 132 -10.11 -11.78 -12.88
#